data_AF-A0A6J8E7G2-F1
#
_entry.id   AF-A0A6J8E7G2-F1
#
_cell.length_a   1.000
_cell.length_b   1.000
_cell.length_c   1.000
_cell.angle_alpha   90.00
_cell.angle_beta   90.00
_cell.angle_gamma   90.00
#
_symmetry.space_group_name_H-M   'P 1'
#
loop_
_entity.id
_entity.type
_entity.pdbx_description
1 polymer ?
#
loop_
_entity_poly.entity_id
_entity_poly.type
_entity_poly.pdbx_seq_one_letter_code
_entity_poly.pdbx_strand_id
1 'polypeptide(L)'
;MCNRLGDHGYPETYRQELHTLRKQGKESIHEYTSRVEMLVRRSFPTIDEATHSTLSVEYMLRGLTDLSITIELLTKRITTMTEAIHQVTLYETYKRGNRDRNIRQLTKQDKAESDECEDDVEIRKVGGKDISPRRDLLKLERGMKDSITQSITQSEEEIIQKEMSKYYK
;
A
#
# COMPACT_ATOMS: atom_id res chain seq x y z
N MET A 1 41.03 -18.26 -7.88
CA MET A 1 40.13 -19.13 -7.10
C MET A 1 39.12 -18.23 -6.41
N CYS A 2 37.87 -18.21 -6.86
CA CYS A 2 36.83 -17.39 -6.25
C CYS A 2 36.31 -18.16 -5.03
N ASN A 3 36.63 -17.69 -3.83
CA ASN A 3 36.04 -18.21 -2.61
C ASN A 3 34.54 -17.95 -2.66
N ARG A 4 33.76 -19.00 -2.99
CA ARG A 4 32.35 -19.11 -2.60
C ARG A 4 32.35 -19.17 -1.07
N LEU A 5 32.51 -18.02 -0.43
CA LEU A 5 32.04 -17.82 0.93
C LEU A 5 30.54 -18.11 0.83
N GLY A 6 30.15 -19.31 1.24
CA GLY A 6 28.75 -19.64 1.41
C GLY A 6 28.17 -18.50 2.23
N ASP A 7 27.22 -17.78 1.65
CA ASP A 7 26.58 -16.60 2.21
C ASP A 7 25.73 -17.06 3.41
N HIS A 8 26.42 -17.46 4.48
CA HIS A 8 25.87 -17.70 5.79
C HIS A 8 25.74 -16.31 6.41
N GLY A 9 24.87 -15.50 5.79
CA GLY A 9 24.46 -14.24 6.36
C GLY A 9 24.12 -14.48 7.83
N TYR A 10 24.71 -13.68 8.71
CA TYR A 10 24.42 -13.78 10.13
C TYR A 10 22.90 -13.65 10.32
N PRO A 11 22.28 -14.44 11.22
CA PRO A 11 20.84 -14.36 11.49
C PRO A 11 20.34 -12.92 11.72
N GLU A 12 21.21 -12.07 12.25
CA GLU A 12 20.95 -10.65 12.47
C GLU A 12 20.69 -9.86 11.18
N THR A 13 21.41 -10.14 10.10
CA THR A 13 21.18 -9.51 8.79
C THR A 13 19.78 -9.83 8.29
N TYR A 14 19.36 -11.08 8.41
CA TYR A 14 18.01 -11.50 8.01
C TYR A 14 16.92 -10.88 8.88
N ARG A 15 17.16 -10.66 10.18
CA ARG A 15 16.22 -9.95 11.06
C ARG A 15 16.03 -8.49 10.64
N GLN A 16 17.11 -7.82 10.25
CA GLN A 16 17.03 -6.45 9.74
C GLN A 16 16.27 -6.39 8.41
N GLU A 17 16.54 -7.34 7.51
CA GLU A 17 15.79 -7.47 6.25
C GLU A 17 14.30 -7.74 6.52
N LEU A 18 13.99 -8.65 7.43
CA LEU A 18 12.62 -8.99 7.83
C LEU A 18 11.87 -7.78 8.44
N HIS A 19 12.55 -6.94 9.21
CA HIS A 19 11.95 -5.74 9.81
C HIS A 19 11.58 -4.67 8.77
N THR A 20 12.40 -4.54 7.73
CA THR A 20 12.21 -3.58 6.62
C THR A 20 11.37 -4.16 5.47
N LEU A 21 11.07 -5.45 5.53
CA LEU A 21 10.33 -6.17 4.50
C LEU A 21 8.92 -5.59 4.29
N ARG A 22 8.61 -5.26 3.04
CA ARG A 22 7.28 -4.85 2.58
C ARG A 22 6.90 -5.60 1.31
N LYS A 23 5.60 -5.84 1.13
CA LYS A 23 5.04 -6.38 -0.11
C LYS A 23 5.26 -5.39 -1.24
N GLN A 24 5.86 -5.84 -2.34
CA GLN A 24 6.06 -4.99 -3.51
C GLN A 24 4.76 -4.87 -4.33
N GLY A 25 4.57 -3.76 -5.04
CA GLY A 25 3.31 -3.46 -5.75
C GLY A 25 2.94 -4.47 -6.85
N LYS A 26 3.94 -5.11 -7.47
CA LYS A 26 3.75 -6.13 -8.53
C LYS A 26 3.87 -7.57 -8.01
N GLU A 27 4.30 -7.75 -6.77
CA GLU A 27 4.51 -9.06 -6.16
C GLU A 27 3.16 -9.67 -5.78
N SER A 28 2.97 -10.95 -6.12
CA SER A 28 1.78 -11.69 -5.71
C SER A 28 1.81 -11.95 -4.20
N ILE A 29 0.63 -12.18 -3.60
CA ILE A 29 0.57 -12.48 -2.16
C ILE A 29 1.36 -13.75 -1.80
N HIS A 30 1.35 -14.76 -2.67
CA HIS A 30 2.06 -16.02 -2.45
C HIS A 30 3.59 -15.88 -2.51
N GLU A 31 4.10 -15.08 -3.45
CA GLU A 31 5.55 -14.77 -3.52
C GLU A 31 6.00 -14.02 -2.27
N TYR A 32 5.20 -13.03 -1.85
CA TYR A 32 5.49 -12.26 -0.65
C TYR A 32 5.52 -13.13 0.61
N THR A 33 4.51 -13.99 0.82
CA THR A 33 4.48 -14.88 2.00
C THR A 33 5.62 -15.89 1.98
N SER A 34 5.97 -16.45 0.81
CA SER A 34 7.11 -17.36 0.68
C SER A 34 8.43 -16.68 1.08
N ARG A 35 8.58 -15.40 0.71
CA ARG A 35 9.74 -14.58 1.08
C ARG A 35 9.79 -14.30 2.59
N VAL A 36 8.64 -14.01 3.21
CA VAL A 36 8.52 -13.85 4.66
C VAL A 36 8.93 -15.13 5.39
N GLU A 37 8.36 -16.28 5.04
CA GLU A 37 8.65 -17.58 5.68
C GLU A 37 10.12 -17.95 5.57
N MET A 38 10.72 -17.75 4.39
CA MET A 38 12.15 -17.98 4.18
C MET A 38 13.00 -17.10 5.11
N LEU A 39 12.69 -15.81 5.20
CA LEU A 39 13.44 -14.87 6.04
C LEU A 39 13.27 -15.18 7.53
N VAL A 40 12.07 -15.56 7.96
CA VAL A 40 11.79 -15.97 9.34
C VAL A 40 12.61 -17.21 9.71
N ARG A 41 12.64 -18.23 8.84
CA ARG A 41 13.43 -19.45 9.05
C ARG A 41 14.94 -19.17 9.13
N ARG A 42 15.45 -18.24 8.32
CA ARG A 42 16.87 -17.83 8.37
C ARG A 42 17.21 -16.94 9.57
N SER A 43 16.25 -16.13 10.02
CA SER A 43 16.41 -15.21 11.16
C SER A 43 16.39 -15.92 12.52
N PHE A 44 15.69 -17.06 12.60
CA PHE A 44 15.44 -17.80 13.84
C PHE A 44 15.61 -19.31 13.64
N PRO A 45 16.79 -19.83 13.29
CA PRO A 45 16.95 -21.24 12.89
C PRO A 45 16.71 -22.27 14.01
N THR A 46 16.61 -21.84 15.26
CA THR A 46 16.53 -22.71 16.45
C THR A 46 15.14 -22.79 17.08
N ILE A 47 14.17 -22.03 16.58
CA ILE A 47 12.81 -22.04 17.15
C ILE A 47 11.96 -23.17 16.56
N ASP A 48 10.87 -23.51 17.22
CA ASP A 48 9.94 -24.53 16.78
C ASP A 48 9.06 -24.05 15.61
N GLU A 49 8.48 -25.00 14.86
CA GLU A 49 7.68 -24.71 13.67
C GLU A 49 6.41 -23.90 14.00
N ALA A 50 5.82 -24.08 15.19
CA ALA A 50 4.63 -23.30 15.58
C ALA A 50 5.00 -21.83 15.78
N THR A 51 6.11 -21.55 16.48
CA THR A 51 6.63 -20.17 16.61
C THR A 51 7.03 -19.58 15.26
N HIS A 52 7.62 -20.37 14.36
CA HIS A 52 7.89 -19.93 12.98
C HIS A 52 6.62 -19.49 12.24
N SER A 53 5.55 -20.27 12.34
CA SER A 53 4.26 -19.96 11.72
C SER A 53 3.68 -18.65 12.28
N THR A 54 3.65 -18.50 13.61
CA THR A 54 3.15 -17.28 14.27
C THR A 54 3.94 -16.04 13.87
N LEU A 55 5.27 -16.09 13.93
CA LEU A 55 6.12 -14.98 13.52
C LEU A 55 5.92 -14.65 12.03
N SER A 56 5.79 -15.66 11.17
CA SER A 56 5.57 -15.43 9.74
C SER A 56 4.26 -14.67 9.48
N VAL A 57 3.18 -15.01 10.19
CA VAL A 57 1.92 -14.26 10.10
C VAL A 57 2.09 -12.81 10.58
N GLU A 58 2.74 -12.60 11.73
CA GLU A 58 2.96 -11.25 12.26
C GLU A 58 3.77 -10.36 11.30
N TYR A 59 4.88 -10.87 10.78
CA TYR A 59 5.72 -10.13 9.82
C TYR A 59 5.01 -9.93 8.48
N MET A 60 4.22 -10.92 8.03
CA MET A 60 3.38 -10.76 6.84
C MET A 60 2.43 -9.57 7.02
N LEU A 61 1.64 -9.53 8.10
CA LEU A 61 0.67 -8.49 8.39
C LEU A 61 1.31 -7.11 8.49
N ARG A 62 2.49 -7.02 9.14
CA ARG A 62 3.25 -5.78 9.27
C ARG A 62 3.74 -5.24 7.94
N GLY A 63 4.07 -6.11 6.99
CA GLY A 63 4.60 -5.69 5.69
C GLY A 63 3.58 -5.54 4.57
N LEU A 64 2.28 -5.74 4.84
CA LEU A 64 1.20 -5.38 3.92
C LEU A 64 1.15 -3.85 3.73
N THR A 65 0.88 -3.41 2.50
CA THR A 65 0.82 -1.98 2.15
C THR A 65 -0.53 -1.35 2.47
N ASP A 66 -1.59 -2.16 2.56
CA ASP A 66 -2.95 -1.68 2.78
C ASP A 66 -3.34 -1.77 4.26
N LEU A 67 -3.28 -0.64 4.96
CA LEU A 67 -3.56 -0.54 6.38
C LEU A 67 -4.98 -1.02 6.73
N SER A 68 -5.96 -0.79 5.86
CA SER A 68 -7.35 -1.21 6.09
C SER A 68 -7.46 -2.74 6.15
N ILE A 69 -6.73 -3.44 5.27
CA ILE A 69 -6.67 -4.91 5.28
C ILE A 69 -5.97 -5.38 6.56
N THR A 70 -4.82 -4.80 6.91
CA THR A 70 -4.09 -5.17 8.13
C THR A 70 -4.93 -5.03 9.39
N ILE A 71 -5.65 -3.93 9.56
CA ILE A 71 -6.53 -3.72 10.73
C ILE A 71 -7.60 -4.80 10.80
N GLU A 72 -8.26 -5.14 9.69
CA GLU A 72 -9.32 -6.14 9.71
C GLU A 72 -8.79 -7.58 9.89
N LEU A 73 -7.56 -7.87 9.46
CA LEU A 73 -6.91 -9.15 9.76
C LEU A 73 -6.53 -9.25 11.24
N LEU A 74 -6.05 -8.14 11.84
CA LEU A 74 -5.71 -8.08 13.26
C LEU A 74 -6.94 -8.27 14.15
N THR A 75 -8.11 -7.74 13.78
CA THR A 75 -9.35 -7.95 14.55
C THR A 75 -9.84 -9.40 14.50
N LYS A 76 -9.57 -10.12 13.40
CA LYS A 76 -9.95 -11.54 13.22
C LYS A 76 -9.05 -12.54 13.95
N ARG A 77 -7.91 -12.10 14.51
CA ARG A 77 -6.94 -12.96 15.24
C ARG A 77 -6.46 -14.17 14.43
N ILE A 78 -6.02 -13.93 13.21
CA ILE A 78 -5.54 -14.98 12.31
C ILE A 78 -4.25 -15.61 12.86
N THR A 79 -4.22 -16.92 12.94
CA THR A 79 -3.08 -17.68 13.49
C THR A 79 -2.31 -18.47 12.43
N THR A 80 -2.91 -18.69 11.26
CA THR A 80 -2.33 -19.52 10.20
C THR A 80 -2.03 -18.71 8.94
N MET A 81 -0.92 -19.03 8.27
CA MET A 81 -0.52 -18.36 7.04
C MET A 81 -1.55 -18.56 5.91
N THR A 82 -2.13 -19.76 5.82
CA THR A 82 -3.14 -20.10 4.81
C THR A 82 -4.41 -19.27 4.96
N GLU A 83 -4.89 -19.08 6.20
CA GLU A 83 -6.02 -18.22 6.50
C GLU A 83 -5.71 -16.75 6.19
N ALA A 84 -4.50 -16.27 6.51
CA ALA A 84 -4.07 -14.90 6.19
C ALA A 84 -4.07 -14.66 4.67
N ILE A 85 -3.51 -15.58 3.89
CA ILE A 85 -3.52 -15.50 2.41
C ILE A 85 -4.95 -15.49 1.87
N HIS A 86 -5.81 -16.37 2.38
CA HIS A 86 -7.20 -16.46 1.95
C HIS A 86 -7.95 -15.15 2.21
N GLN A 87 -7.82 -14.60 3.42
CA GLN A 87 -8.44 -13.33 3.77
C GLN A 87 -7.90 -12.18 2.91
N VAL A 88 -6.59 -12.04 2.74
CA VAL A 88 -6.03 -11.00 1.86
C VAL A 88 -6.59 -11.12 0.43
N THR A 89 -6.69 -12.34 -0.10
CA THR A 89 -7.23 -12.60 -1.43
C THR A 89 -8.71 -12.18 -1.55
N LEU A 90 -9.53 -12.49 -0.54
CA LEU A 90 -10.93 -12.06 -0.50
C LEU A 90 -11.06 -10.53 -0.51
N TYR A 91 -10.14 -9.81 0.12
CA TYR A 91 -10.20 -8.35 0.17
C TYR A 91 -9.72 -7.71 -1.11
N GLU A 92 -8.67 -8.24 -1.72
CA GLU A 92 -8.18 -7.77 -3.02
C GLU A 92 -9.28 -7.91 -4.08
N THR A 93 -9.99 -9.04 -4.09
CA THR A 93 -11.13 -9.28 -4.99
C THR A 93 -12.31 -8.35 -4.70
N TYR A 94 -12.68 -8.15 -3.43
CA TYR A 94 -13.74 -7.22 -3.04
C TYR A 94 -13.43 -5.76 -3.43
N LYS A 95 -12.21 -5.30 -3.14
CA LYS A 95 -11.75 -3.94 -3.44
C LYS A 95 -11.71 -3.69 -4.95
N ARG A 96 -11.34 -4.69 -5.74
CA ARG A 96 -11.39 -4.62 -7.21
C ARG A 96 -12.82 -4.46 -7.71
N GLY A 97 -13.75 -5.28 -7.20
CA GLY A 97 -15.17 -5.22 -7.59
C GLY A 97 -15.84 -3.88 -7.26
N ASN A 98 -15.50 -3.26 -6.12
CA ASN A 98 -16.05 -1.95 -5.76
C ASN A 98 -15.50 -0.79 -6.62
N ARG A 99 -14.24 -0.85 -7.03
CA ARG A 99 -13.66 0.16 -7.96
C ARG A 99 -14.38 0.17 -9.30
N ASP A 100 -14.66 -1.02 -9.85
CA ASP A 100 -15.33 -1.15 -11.14
C ASP A 100 -16.78 -0.63 -11.11
N ARG A 101 -17.46 -0.78 -9.96
CA ARG A 101 -18.82 -0.23 -9.78
C ARG A 101 -18.83 1.29 -9.72
N ASN A 102 -17.88 1.91 -9.00
CA ASN A 102 -17.78 3.36 -8.91
C ASN A 102 -17.48 4.00 -10.27
N ILE A 103 -16.60 3.39 -11.08
CA ILE A 103 -16.30 3.88 -12.43
C ILE A 103 -17.55 3.88 -13.32
N ARG A 104 -18.37 2.81 -13.26
CA ARG A 104 -19.60 2.71 -14.05
C ARG A 104 -20.65 3.73 -13.65
N GLN A 105 -20.73 4.12 -12.38
CA GLN A 105 -21.69 5.13 -11.92
C GLN A 105 -21.30 6.53 -12.41
N LEU A 106 -20.02 6.88 -12.37
CA LEU A 106 -19.53 8.17 -12.88
C LEU A 106 -19.80 8.33 -14.37
N THR A 107 -19.52 7.30 -15.19
CA THR A 107 -19.78 7.36 -16.64
C THR A 107 -21.25 7.52 -17.03
N LYS A 108 -22.20 7.25 -16.11
CA LYS A 108 -23.64 7.41 -16.39
C LYS A 108 -24.13 8.84 -16.14
N GLN A 109 -23.48 9.58 -15.26
CA GLN A 109 -23.84 10.98 -14.99
C GLN A 109 -23.42 11.87 -16.16
N ASP A 110 -22.22 11.67 -16.71
CA ASP A 110 -21.73 12.47 -17.85
C ASP A 110 -22.54 12.29 -19.14
N LYS A 111 -23.28 11.18 -19.27
CA LYS A 111 -24.11 10.92 -20.46
C LYS A 111 -25.52 11.50 -20.36
N ALA A 112 -25.99 11.85 -19.15
CA ALA A 112 -27.33 12.38 -18.94
C ALA A 112 -27.41 13.91 -19.13
N GLU A 113 -26.29 14.62 -19.23
CA GLU A 113 -26.24 16.08 -19.43
C GLU A 113 -25.97 16.51 -20.88
N SER A 114 -25.88 15.56 -21.84
CA SER A 114 -25.59 15.86 -23.25
C SER A 114 -26.77 15.69 -24.22
N ASP A 115 -28.01 15.57 -23.71
CA ASP A 115 -29.20 15.23 -24.53
C ASP A 115 -30.19 16.41 -24.68
N GLU A 116 -29.70 17.65 -24.51
CA GLU A 116 -30.43 18.87 -24.89
C GLU A 116 -29.58 19.67 -25.88
N CYS A 117 -30.22 20.09 -26.98
CA CYS A 117 -29.72 20.82 -28.15
C CYS A 117 -29.30 19.95 -29.35
N GLU A 118 -30.30 19.34 -30.00
CA GLU A 118 -30.27 19.18 -31.47
C GLU A 118 -30.30 20.60 -32.09
N ASP A 119 -29.13 21.16 -32.37
CA ASP A 119 -28.98 22.20 -33.38
C ASP A 119 -28.09 21.63 -34.50
N ASP A 120 -28.68 21.48 -35.68
CA ASP A 120 -28.05 21.03 -36.92
C ASP A 120 -26.86 21.93 -37.31
N VAL A 121 -25.68 21.65 -36.77
CA VAL A 121 -24.43 22.28 -37.23
C VAL A 121 -23.79 21.38 -38.28
N GLU A 122 -24.00 21.73 -39.54
CA GLU A 122 -23.34 21.17 -40.71
C GLU A 122 -21.81 21.41 -40.61
N ILE A 123 -21.08 20.44 -40.06
CA ILE A 123 -19.62 20.51 -39.92
C ILE A 123 -18.98 20.33 -41.30
N ARG A 124 -18.70 21.45 -41.97
CA ARG A 124 -17.80 21.50 -43.12
C ARG A 124 -16.42 20.99 -42.70
N LYS A 125 -15.94 19.92 -43.34
CA LYS A 125 -14.56 19.42 -43.25
C LYS A 125 -13.57 20.55 -43.59
N VAL A 126 -12.99 21.18 -42.58
CA VAL A 126 -11.81 22.02 -42.75
C VAL A 126 -10.60 21.17 -42.42
N GLY A 127 -9.76 20.95 -43.42
CA GLY A 127 -8.56 20.12 -43.31
C GLY A 127 -7.55 20.67 -42.32
N GLY A 128 -6.91 19.73 -41.62
CA GLY A 128 -5.50 19.77 -41.24
C GLY A 128 -5.02 20.90 -40.35
N LYS A 129 -4.76 20.58 -39.08
CA LYS A 129 -3.53 20.96 -38.38
C LYS A 129 -3.40 20.19 -37.08
N ASP A 130 -2.27 19.51 -36.95
CA ASP A 130 -1.86 18.76 -35.77
C ASP A 130 -1.84 19.66 -34.53
N ILE A 131 -2.69 19.37 -33.55
CA ILE A 131 -2.66 20.02 -32.24
C ILE A 131 -1.99 19.05 -31.28
N SER A 132 -0.69 19.24 -31.08
CA SER A 132 0.07 18.56 -30.02
C SER A 132 -0.45 19.00 -28.64
N PRO A 133 -0.80 18.07 -27.73
CA PRO A 133 -1.27 18.45 -26.40
C PRO A 133 -0.15 19.09 -25.57
N ARG A 134 -0.46 20.30 -25.10
CA ARG A 134 0.33 21.21 -24.26
C ARG A 134 0.86 20.58 -22.97
N ARG A 135 2.11 20.93 -22.65
CA ARG A 135 2.92 20.60 -21.46
C ARG A 135 2.58 21.43 -20.21
N ASP A 136 1.31 21.69 -19.89
CA ASP A 136 0.98 22.69 -18.85
C ASP A 136 0.49 22.12 -17.49
N LEU A 137 0.56 20.80 -17.26
CA LEU A 137 0.04 20.16 -16.04
C LEU A 137 1.01 20.02 -14.86
N LEU A 138 2.19 20.64 -14.88
CA LEU A 138 3.23 20.42 -13.85
C LEU A 138 3.34 21.50 -12.75
N LYS A 139 2.43 22.48 -12.69
CA LYS A 139 2.56 23.60 -11.72
C LYS A 139 1.62 23.59 -10.51
N LEU A 140 0.65 22.67 -10.40
CA LEU A 140 -0.28 22.67 -9.25
C LEU A 140 0.15 21.79 -8.05
N GLU A 141 1.07 20.83 -8.20
CA GLU A 141 1.36 19.87 -7.12
C GLU A 141 2.34 20.36 -6.03
N ARG A 142 2.98 21.54 -6.19
CA ARG A 142 3.96 22.02 -5.19
C ARG A 142 3.33 22.79 -4.02
N GLY A 143 2.10 23.29 -4.12
CA GLY A 143 1.50 24.12 -3.06
C GLY A 143 0.90 23.35 -1.88
N MET A 144 0.46 22.09 -2.06
CA MET A 144 -0.27 21.34 -1.02
C MET A 144 0.64 20.62 -0.02
N LYS A 145 1.90 20.36 -0.35
CA LYS A 145 2.81 19.58 0.52
C LYS A 145 3.30 20.38 1.73
N ASP A 146 3.39 21.69 1.62
CA ASP A 146 3.95 22.54 2.68
C ASP A 146 2.93 22.87 3.79
N SER A 147 1.63 22.77 3.51
CA SER A 147 0.57 23.01 4.50
C SER A 147 0.36 21.82 5.45
N ILE A 148 0.56 20.58 4.96
CA ILE A 148 0.37 19.37 5.76
C ILE A 148 1.49 19.20 6.79
N THR A 149 2.74 19.54 6.43
CA THR A 149 3.89 19.39 7.33
C THR A 149 3.85 20.39 8.50
N GLN A 150 3.37 21.62 8.28
CA GLN A 150 3.22 22.60 9.37
C GLN A 150 2.15 22.18 10.39
N SER A 151 1.05 21.57 9.94
CA SER A 151 -0.04 21.15 10.84
C SER A 151 0.36 19.98 11.77
N ILE A 152 1.27 19.11 11.32
CA ILE A 152 1.72 17.94 12.11
C ILE A 152 2.65 18.38 13.25
N THR A 153 3.59 19.30 12.99
CA THR A 153 4.59 19.73 13.99
C THR A 153 3.97 20.45 15.20
N GLN A 154 2.93 21.26 15.01
CA GLN A 154 2.25 21.93 16.12
C GLN A 154 1.54 20.96 17.08
N SER A 155 1.05 19.83 16.56
CA SER A 155 0.36 18.83 17.38
C SER A 155 1.31 18.03 18.28
N GLU A 156 2.56 17.84 17.86
CA GLU A 156 3.56 17.09 18.62
C GLU A 156 4.12 17.91 19.80
N GLU A 157 4.31 19.22 19.60
CA GLU A 157 4.81 20.11 20.67
C GLU A 157 3.81 20.24 21.83
N GLU A 158 2.50 20.32 21.55
CA GLU A 158 1.47 20.37 22.60
C GLU A 158 1.43 19.08 23.45
N ILE A 159 1.63 17.92 22.81
CA ILE A 159 1.66 16.63 23.51
C ILE A 159 2.86 16.57 24.45
N ILE A 160 4.04 16.98 23.99
CA ILE A 160 5.27 16.98 24.79
C ILE A 160 5.16 17.94 25.97
N GLN A 161 4.63 19.15 25.78
CA GLN A 161 4.43 20.12 26.86
C GLN A 161 3.47 19.60 27.94
N LYS A 162 2.38 18.95 27.52
CA LYS A 162 1.39 18.38 28.43
C LYS A 162 1.98 17.22 29.25
N GLU A 163 2.82 16.39 28.64
CA GLU A 163 3.53 15.30 29.30
C GLU A 163 4.54 15.83 30.32
N MET A 164 5.33 16.84 29.96
CA MET A 164 6.32 17.45 30.85
C MET A 164 5.69 18.13 32.07
N SER A 165 4.51 18.74 31.93
CA SER A 165 3.81 19.40 33.06
C SER A 165 3.41 18.44 34.19
N LYS A 166 3.30 17.14 33.91
CA LYS A 166 2.95 16.13 34.93
C LYS A 166 4.10 15.87 35.91
N TYR A 167 5.34 16.16 35.53
CA TYR A 167 6.54 15.83 36.31
C TYR A 167 7.04 16.97 37.20
N TYR A 168 6.46 18.18 37.10
CA TYR A 168 6.88 19.37 37.83
C TYR A 168 5.85 19.86 38.86
N LYS A 169 5.01 18.97 39.40
CA LYS A 169 4.13 19.24 40.55
C LYS A 169 4.68 18.59 41.80
#